data_AF-A0A4Q9YXJ9-F1
#
_entry.id   AF-A0A4Q9YXJ9-F1
#
_cell.length_a   1.000
_cell.length_b   1.000
_cell.length_c   1.000
_cell.angle_alpha   90.00
_cell.angle_beta   90.00
_cell.angle_gamma   90.00
#
_symmetry.space_group_name_H-M   'P 1'
#
loop_
_entity.id
_entity.type
_entity.pdbx_description
1 polymer ?
#
loop_
_entity_poly.entity_id
_entity_poly.type
_entity_poly.pdbx_seq_one_letter_code
_entity_poly.pdbx_strand_id
1 'polypeptide(L)'
;MINPSVHGWIDKYFAEQQPLPQTFNSNEELFYTQTRATGFIFGHIISFDTPSPIEQQDWLPEEISKLGMLNTLFQMYRLTRQNNDFGHFINEAVAFYHLLTPKGFNPLQKMLASSSPSSKLEKIIHERVQTNEDLFSKNFSHVITNALLFIDVLAFKQYLENGSLPEKYFNRIEDTVISVISLSLKTKTGISPHDDLLLKLFESSVRYNKFSPTTIPNVESLDLSYLQNDLEKFYIIDLAGISLWSDAKVENEERYFLYKLGERLNIPDTFVLESIHFVNEFISQHKAEIPYFNNSNPVKNFYDQTTESVVVLIKRNKNRFLKEITESKELMQLLAKSTHKDLDKEEKKKIKKQLLDICKTVPSLTIFLLPGGSLLLPILIKFIPKMLPSAFNENEE
;
A
#
# COMPACT_ATOMS: atom_id res chain seq x y z
N MET A 1 -6.97 -3.45 -19.80
CA MET A 1 -5.92 -3.14 -18.82
C MET A 1 -6.45 -2.15 -17.79
N ILE A 2 -6.69 -2.69 -16.60
CA ILE A 2 -7.03 -1.97 -15.37
C ILE A 2 -5.93 -0.93 -15.06
N ASN A 3 -6.33 0.22 -14.52
CA ASN A 3 -5.40 1.25 -14.07
C ASN A 3 -6.00 1.93 -12.82
N PRO A 4 -5.54 1.58 -11.60
CA PRO A 4 -6.08 2.13 -10.35
C PRO A 4 -5.82 3.63 -10.10
N SER A 5 -5.17 4.34 -11.03
CA SER A 5 -4.97 5.79 -10.97
C SER A 5 -5.97 6.61 -11.79
N VAL A 6 -6.86 5.98 -12.55
CA VAL A 6 -7.86 6.70 -13.38
C VAL A 6 -9.27 6.41 -12.91
N HIS A 7 -10.17 7.37 -13.09
CA HIS A 7 -11.59 7.21 -12.76
C HIS A 7 -12.23 6.04 -13.52
N GLY A 8 -13.10 5.28 -12.86
CA GLY A 8 -13.83 4.16 -13.45
C GLY A 8 -13.04 2.85 -13.50
N TRP A 9 -11.94 2.77 -12.75
CA TRP A 9 -11.11 1.57 -12.70
C TRP A 9 -11.78 0.41 -11.95
N ILE A 10 -12.68 0.70 -10.99
CA ILE A 10 -13.44 -0.35 -10.28
C ILE A 10 -14.41 -1.06 -11.21
N ASP A 11 -15.18 -0.30 -12.00
CA ASP A 11 -16.13 -0.89 -12.95
C ASP A 11 -15.40 -1.70 -14.02
N LYS A 12 -14.25 -1.19 -14.49
CA LYS A 12 -13.39 -1.90 -15.44
C LYS A 12 -12.79 -3.18 -14.85
N TYR A 13 -12.36 -3.14 -13.59
CA TYR A 13 -11.87 -4.32 -12.88
C TYR A 13 -12.93 -5.43 -12.87
N PHE A 14 -14.15 -5.13 -12.42
CA PHE A 14 -15.21 -6.13 -12.38
C PHE A 14 -15.61 -6.62 -13.77
N ALA A 15 -15.56 -5.77 -14.80
CA ALA A 15 -15.79 -6.20 -16.18
C ALA A 15 -14.71 -7.17 -16.70
N GLU A 16 -13.43 -6.95 -16.37
CA GLU A 16 -12.31 -7.81 -16.79
C GLU A 16 -12.25 -9.15 -16.00
N GLN A 17 -12.88 -9.22 -14.82
CA GLN A 17 -12.90 -10.42 -13.96
C GLN A 17 -14.11 -11.36 -14.17
N GLN A 18 -14.99 -11.06 -15.13
CA GLN A 18 -16.09 -11.97 -15.49
C GLN A 18 -15.63 -13.07 -16.46
N PRO A 19 -16.21 -14.29 -16.38
CA PRO A 19 -17.21 -14.72 -15.39
C PRO A 19 -16.58 -15.08 -14.04
N LEU A 20 -17.25 -14.70 -12.95
CA LEU A 20 -16.84 -15.11 -11.60
C LEU A 20 -17.20 -16.58 -11.31
N PRO A 21 -16.38 -17.31 -10.53
CA PRO A 21 -16.74 -18.63 -10.03
C PRO A 21 -18.04 -18.59 -9.23
N GLN A 22 -18.94 -19.53 -9.52
CA GLN A 22 -20.22 -19.67 -8.80
C GLN A 22 -20.07 -20.41 -7.47
N THR A 23 -18.93 -21.07 -7.26
CA THR A 23 -18.57 -21.68 -5.98
C THR A 23 -18.02 -20.60 -5.05
N PHE A 24 -18.56 -20.56 -3.85
CA PHE A 24 -18.10 -19.69 -2.78
C PHE A 24 -17.28 -20.50 -1.79
N ASN A 25 -16.16 -19.93 -1.36
CA ASN A 25 -15.45 -20.47 -0.22
C ASN A 25 -16.32 -20.25 1.03
N SER A 26 -16.37 -21.23 1.92
CA SER A 26 -16.99 -21.11 3.26
C SER A 26 -15.97 -21.25 4.38
N ASN A 27 -14.70 -21.47 4.04
CA ASN A 27 -13.61 -21.68 4.96
C ASN A 27 -12.81 -20.36 5.13
N GLU A 28 -12.93 -19.76 6.31
CA GLU A 28 -12.22 -18.53 6.70
C GLU A 28 -10.69 -18.72 6.68
N GLU A 29 -10.18 -19.88 7.13
CA GLU A 29 -8.75 -20.18 7.10
C GLU A 29 -8.21 -20.28 5.66
N LEU A 30 -8.98 -20.87 4.74
CA LEU A 30 -8.61 -20.88 3.33
C LEU A 30 -8.60 -19.47 2.74
N PHE A 31 -9.61 -18.64 3.05
CA PHE A 31 -9.60 -17.22 2.65
C PHE A 31 -8.36 -16.50 3.19
N TYR A 32 -8.02 -16.73 4.46
CA TYR A 32 -6.88 -16.11 5.11
C TYR A 32 -5.57 -16.51 4.43
N THR A 33 -5.33 -17.81 4.25
CA THR A 33 -4.10 -18.34 3.64
C THR A 33 -3.93 -17.90 2.19
N GLN A 34 -5.02 -17.83 1.41
CA GLN A 34 -5.01 -17.27 0.06
C GLN A 34 -4.68 -15.77 0.07
N THR A 35 -5.32 -15.00 0.96
CA THR A 35 -5.03 -13.57 1.11
C THR A 35 -3.58 -13.34 1.54
N ARG A 36 -3.07 -14.18 2.44
CA ARG A 36 -1.69 -14.15 2.92
C ARG A 36 -0.68 -14.45 1.80
N ALA A 37 -0.96 -15.43 0.94
CA ALA A 37 -0.13 -15.76 -0.22
C ALA A 37 0.04 -14.59 -1.22
N THR A 38 -0.92 -13.66 -1.26
CA THR A 38 -0.80 -12.45 -2.10
C THR A 38 0.16 -11.41 -1.53
N GLY A 39 0.57 -11.53 -0.26
CA GLY A 39 1.37 -10.55 0.46
C GLY A 39 0.56 -9.36 1.02
N PHE A 40 -0.76 -9.33 0.80
CA PHE A 40 -1.65 -8.28 1.31
C PHE A 40 -1.59 -8.11 2.84
N ILE A 41 -1.45 -9.23 3.57
CA ILE A 41 -1.34 -9.26 5.04
C ILE A 41 -0.11 -8.48 5.55
N PHE A 42 0.97 -8.42 4.78
CA PHE A 42 2.23 -7.80 5.19
C PHE A 42 2.46 -6.40 4.61
N GLY A 43 1.47 -5.84 3.91
CA GLY A 43 1.60 -4.55 3.23
C GLY A 43 2.55 -4.57 2.02
N HIS A 44 2.89 -5.75 1.49
CA HIS A 44 3.69 -5.90 0.28
C HIS A 44 3.03 -6.92 -0.66
N ILE A 45 2.18 -6.42 -1.56
CA ILE A 45 1.37 -7.25 -2.44
C ILE A 45 2.19 -7.65 -3.66
N ILE A 46 2.32 -8.96 -3.91
CA ILE A 46 3.06 -9.54 -5.03
C ILE A 46 2.13 -10.11 -6.11
N SER A 47 0.89 -10.43 -5.75
CA SER A 47 -0.11 -11.03 -6.66
C SER A 47 -1.53 -10.70 -6.19
N PHE A 48 -2.55 -11.14 -6.94
CA PHE A 48 -3.94 -11.00 -6.55
C PHE A 48 -4.67 -12.33 -6.71
N ASP A 49 -5.43 -12.72 -5.69
CA ASP A 49 -6.35 -13.87 -5.77
C ASP A 49 -7.55 -13.50 -6.65
N THR A 50 -7.40 -13.70 -7.96
CA THR A 50 -8.35 -13.28 -8.99
C THR A 50 -8.52 -14.36 -10.05
N PRO A 51 -9.72 -14.56 -10.62
CA PRO A 51 -9.94 -15.54 -11.68
C PRO A 51 -9.10 -15.33 -12.93
N SER A 52 -8.95 -14.05 -13.34
CA SER A 52 -8.16 -13.66 -14.50
C SER A 52 -6.88 -12.98 -14.03
N PRO A 53 -5.69 -13.48 -14.40
CA PRO A 53 -4.41 -12.87 -14.03
C PRO A 53 -4.34 -11.39 -14.42
N ILE A 54 -3.78 -10.57 -13.52
CA ILE A 54 -3.63 -9.13 -13.73
C ILE A 54 -2.14 -8.82 -13.84
N GLU A 55 -1.74 -8.28 -14.99
CA GLU A 55 -0.39 -7.77 -15.21
C GLU A 55 -0.18 -6.46 -14.42
N GLN A 56 0.89 -6.42 -13.63
CA GLN A 56 1.23 -5.30 -12.73
C GLN A 56 2.30 -4.37 -13.32
N GLN A 57 2.57 -4.46 -14.63
CA GLN A 57 3.68 -3.74 -15.23
C GLN A 57 3.49 -2.22 -15.11
N ASP A 58 4.54 -1.55 -14.61
CA ASP A 58 4.57 -0.09 -14.40
C ASP A 58 3.50 0.45 -13.42
N TRP A 59 3.07 -0.36 -12.44
CA TRP A 59 2.21 0.11 -11.34
C TRP A 59 3.03 0.62 -10.17
N LEU A 60 2.53 1.69 -9.56
CA LEU A 60 3.05 2.22 -8.29
C LEU A 60 2.53 1.36 -7.12
N PRO A 61 3.26 1.29 -5.99
CA PRO A 61 2.81 0.55 -4.80
C PRO A 61 1.39 0.93 -4.35
N GLU A 62 1.04 2.22 -4.44
CA GLU A 62 -0.31 2.70 -4.13
C GLU A 62 -1.38 2.08 -5.05
N GLU A 63 -1.09 1.89 -6.33
CA GLU A 63 -2.03 1.29 -7.29
C GLU A 63 -2.24 -0.20 -7.01
N ILE A 64 -1.16 -0.91 -6.69
CA ILE A 64 -1.20 -2.32 -6.29
C ILE A 64 -2.05 -2.45 -5.01
N SER A 65 -1.82 -1.60 -4.01
CA SER A 65 -2.59 -1.58 -2.76
C SER A 65 -4.08 -1.25 -2.96
N LYS A 66 -4.43 -0.35 -3.89
CA LYS A 66 -5.84 -0.07 -4.23
C LYS A 66 -6.54 -1.31 -4.74
N LEU A 67 -5.92 -2.00 -5.70
CA LEU A 67 -6.50 -3.20 -6.28
C LEU A 67 -6.56 -4.33 -5.26
N GLY A 68 -5.49 -4.54 -4.48
CA GLY A 68 -5.45 -5.56 -3.45
C GLY A 68 -6.53 -5.34 -2.39
N MET A 69 -6.75 -4.10 -1.97
CA MET A 69 -7.80 -3.75 -1.02
C MET A 69 -9.19 -4.02 -1.60
N LEU A 70 -9.47 -3.58 -2.83
CA LEU A 70 -10.76 -3.85 -3.49
C LEU A 70 -11.00 -5.36 -3.62
N ASN A 71 -10.01 -6.09 -4.10
CA ASN A 71 -10.11 -7.53 -4.33
C ASN A 71 -10.39 -8.27 -3.02
N THR A 72 -9.60 -8.02 -1.98
CA THR A 72 -9.76 -8.70 -0.68
C THR A 72 -11.10 -8.36 -0.01
N LEU A 73 -11.57 -7.10 -0.11
CA LEU A 73 -12.92 -6.73 0.37
C LEU A 73 -14.02 -7.47 -0.41
N PHE A 74 -13.87 -7.62 -1.72
CA PHE A 74 -14.84 -8.36 -2.53
C PHE A 74 -14.82 -9.86 -2.22
N GLN A 75 -13.64 -10.45 -2.03
CA GLN A 75 -13.50 -11.84 -1.62
C GLN A 75 -14.12 -12.08 -0.23
N MET A 76 -13.95 -11.13 0.71
CA MET A 76 -14.64 -11.17 2.01
C MET A 76 -16.16 -11.08 1.86
N TYR A 77 -16.65 -10.19 0.99
CA TYR A 77 -18.09 -10.11 0.67
C TYR A 77 -18.61 -11.45 0.11
N ARG A 78 -17.89 -12.07 -0.82
CA ARG A 78 -18.25 -13.37 -1.38
C ARG A 78 -18.26 -14.47 -0.32
N LEU A 79 -17.29 -14.47 0.60
CA LEU A 79 -17.21 -15.39 1.73
C LEU A 79 -18.41 -15.24 2.68
N THR A 80 -18.75 -14.01 3.08
CA THR A 80 -19.81 -13.77 4.08
C THR A 80 -21.22 -13.79 3.50
N ARG A 81 -21.42 -13.17 2.32
CA ARG A 81 -22.75 -13.03 1.69
C ARG A 81 -23.07 -14.13 0.69
N GLN A 82 -22.08 -14.92 0.27
CA GLN A 82 -22.26 -16.00 -0.72
C GLN A 82 -22.91 -15.46 -2.01
N ASN A 83 -22.43 -14.29 -2.46
CA ASN A 83 -22.99 -13.54 -3.59
C ASN A 83 -21.87 -12.96 -4.47
N ASN A 84 -22.08 -12.97 -5.78
CA ASN A 84 -21.16 -12.45 -6.80
C ASN A 84 -21.57 -11.07 -7.37
N ASP A 85 -22.67 -10.48 -6.88
CA ASP A 85 -23.15 -9.16 -7.31
C ASP A 85 -22.20 -8.05 -6.85
N PHE A 86 -21.37 -7.58 -7.78
CA PHE A 86 -20.42 -6.50 -7.51
C PHE A 86 -21.12 -5.15 -7.24
N GLY A 87 -22.31 -4.92 -7.80
CA GLY A 87 -23.10 -3.71 -7.52
C GLY A 87 -23.58 -3.69 -6.08
N HIS A 88 -24.06 -4.83 -5.58
CA HIS A 88 -24.41 -4.99 -4.17
C HIS A 88 -23.18 -4.84 -3.27
N PHE A 89 -22.06 -5.49 -3.61
CA PHE A 89 -20.80 -5.33 -2.89
C PHE A 89 -20.38 -3.85 -2.78
N ILE A 90 -20.36 -3.12 -3.89
CA ILE A 90 -19.93 -1.72 -3.91
C ILE A 90 -20.80 -0.87 -2.96
N ASN A 91 -22.11 -1.10 -2.95
CA ASN A 91 -23.02 -0.38 -2.05
C ASN A 91 -22.76 -0.72 -0.57
N GLU A 92 -22.57 -2.00 -0.23
CA GLU A 92 -22.22 -2.43 1.15
C GLU A 92 -20.88 -1.85 1.59
N ALA A 93 -19.86 -1.87 0.73
CA ALA A 93 -18.55 -1.31 1.03
C ALA A 93 -18.63 0.20 1.27
N VAL A 94 -19.35 0.94 0.41
CA VAL A 94 -19.57 2.38 0.59
C VAL A 94 -20.33 2.66 1.90
N ALA A 95 -21.38 1.89 2.20
CA ALA A 95 -22.13 2.02 3.44
C ALA A 95 -21.27 1.76 4.68
N PHE A 96 -20.45 0.70 4.65
CA PHE A 96 -19.48 0.38 5.70
C PHE A 96 -18.54 1.55 6.00
N TYR A 97 -17.86 2.10 4.99
CA TYR A 97 -16.93 3.21 5.22
C TYR A 97 -17.62 4.51 5.67
N HIS A 98 -18.88 4.71 5.27
CA HIS A 98 -19.67 5.82 5.78
C HIS A 98 -19.94 5.72 7.29
N LEU A 99 -20.08 4.50 7.85
CA LEU A 99 -20.20 4.31 9.30
C LEU A 99 -18.94 4.73 10.06
N LEU A 100 -17.77 4.69 9.41
CA LEU A 100 -16.48 5.04 10.02
C LEU A 100 -16.22 6.54 10.05
N THR A 101 -16.99 7.34 9.32
CA THR A 101 -16.79 8.78 9.23
C THR A 101 -17.39 9.47 10.46
N PRO A 102 -16.63 10.25 11.26
CA PRO A 102 -17.16 10.89 12.47
C PRO A 102 -18.35 11.80 12.15
N LYS A 103 -19.41 11.74 12.97
CA LYS A 103 -20.55 12.66 12.88
C LYS A 103 -20.06 14.11 13.01
N GLY A 104 -20.08 14.88 11.91
CA GLY A 104 -19.64 16.28 11.85
C GLY A 104 -18.34 16.52 11.08
N PHE A 105 -17.55 15.48 10.76
CA PHE A 105 -16.38 15.62 9.88
C PHE A 105 -16.84 15.48 8.42
N ASN A 106 -16.99 16.64 7.76
CA ASN A 106 -17.75 16.80 6.53
C ASN A 106 -16.97 17.00 5.19
N PRO A 107 -15.66 16.71 5.05
CA PRO A 107 -14.96 16.92 3.78
C PRO A 107 -15.33 15.86 2.72
N LEU A 108 -15.41 14.58 3.13
CA LEU A 108 -15.84 13.49 2.25
C LEU A 108 -17.30 13.67 1.81
N GLN A 109 -18.23 13.98 2.72
CA GLN A 109 -19.65 14.08 2.40
C GLN A 109 -19.97 15.16 1.33
N LYS A 110 -19.25 16.29 1.35
CA LYS A 110 -19.39 17.35 0.32
C LYS A 110 -18.80 16.96 -1.04
N MET A 111 -17.76 16.13 -1.07
CA MET A 111 -17.13 15.62 -2.30
C MET A 111 -17.86 14.41 -2.91
N LEU A 112 -18.84 13.84 -2.19
CA LEU A 112 -19.59 12.61 -2.52
C LEU A 112 -21.03 12.86 -3.00
N ALA A 113 -21.47 14.12 -3.06
CA ALA A 113 -22.88 14.47 -3.31
C ALA A 113 -23.38 14.25 -4.76
N SER A 114 -22.55 13.74 -5.68
CA SER A 114 -22.94 13.57 -7.10
C SER A 114 -22.23 12.45 -7.87
N SER A 115 -21.49 11.55 -7.21
CA SER A 115 -20.73 10.47 -7.88
C SER A 115 -21.41 9.10 -7.76
N SER A 116 -21.20 8.22 -8.75
CA SER A 116 -21.68 6.82 -8.70
C SER A 116 -21.10 6.06 -7.49
N PRO A 117 -21.75 5.00 -6.99
CA PRO A 117 -21.21 4.18 -5.90
C PRO A 117 -19.77 3.71 -6.14
N SER A 118 -19.46 3.26 -7.37
CA SER A 118 -18.09 2.87 -7.74
C SER A 118 -17.11 4.02 -7.57
N SER A 119 -17.42 5.20 -8.12
CA SER A 119 -16.58 6.41 -7.99
C SER A 119 -16.42 6.87 -6.53
N LYS A 120 -17.43 6.64 -5.67
CA LYS A 120 -17.30 6.87 -4.22
C LYS A 120 -16.30 5.90 -3.60
N LEU A 121 -16.41 4.61 -3.92
CA LEU A 121 -15.51 3.58 -3.42
C LEU A 121 -14.07 3.80 -3.90
N GLU A 122 -13.86 4.25 -5.14
CA GLU A 122 -12.53 4.61 -5.67
C GLU A 122 -11.83 5.66 -4.80
N LYS A 123 -12.56 6.71 -4.41
CA LYS A 123 -12.04 7.78 -3.56
C LYS A 123 -11.73 7.26 -2.15
N ILE A 124 -12.64 6.47 -1.58
CA ILE A 124 -12.45 5.88 -0.25
C ILE A 124 -11.20 4.99 -0.24
N ILE A 125 -11.08 4.05 -1.18
CA ILE A 125 -9.91 3.16 -1.26
C ILE A 125 -8.63 3.97 -1.45
N HIS A 126 -8.63 4.99 -2.31
CA HIS A 126 -7.47 5.87 -2.49
C HIS A 126 -7.00 6.53 -1.18
N GLU A 127 -7.92 6.96 -0.32
CA GLU A 127 -7.57 7.52 0.99
C GLU A 127 -7.12 6.45 2.00
N ARG A 128 -7.71 5.24 1.96
CA ARG A 128 -7.39 4.16 2.92
C ARG A 128 -6.03 3.52 2.70
N VAL A 129 -5.55 3.42 1.45
CA VAL A 129 -4.24 2.85 1.12
C VAL A 129 -3.05 3.73 1.51
N GLN A 130 -3.28 5.02 1.76
CA GLN A 130 -2.25 5.95 2.21
C GLN A 130 -2.02 5.83 3.74
N THR A 131 -0.86 6.23 4.23
CA THR A 131 -0.56 6.30 5.67
C THR A 131 -1.20 7.53 6.35
N ASN A 132 -1.25 7.55 7.68
CA ASN A 132 -1.91 8.60 8.48
C ASN A 132 -1.04 9.86 8.69
N GLU A 133 -0.05 10.08 7.83
CA GLU A 133 0.99 11.08 8.03
C GLU A 133 0.55 12.50 7.62
N ASP A 134 0.92 13.49 8.44
CA ASP A 134 0.61 14.92 8.23
C ASP A 134 1.16 15.43 6.89
N LEU A 135 0.52 16.47 6.33
CA LEU A 135 0.87 17.13 5.06
C LEU A 135 2.36 17.49 4.88
N PHE A 136 3.12 17.61 5.98
CA PHE A 136 4.56 17.87 5.98
C PHE A 136 5.45 16.62 5.92
N SER A 137 4.97 15.46 6.38
CA SER A 137 5.66 14.16 6.26
C SER A 137 5.19 13.35 5.04
N LYS A 138 4.14 13.80 4.35
CA LYS A 138 3.62 13.28 3.07
C LYS A 138 4.62 13.01 1.95
N ASN A 139 5.86 13.50 2.04
CA ASN A 139 6.91 13.08 1.13
C ASN A 139 7.08 11.55 1.16
N PHE A 140 6.92 10.88 2.31
CA PHE A 140 7.02 9.41 2.40
C PHE A 140 5.74 8.63 2.01
N SER A 141 4.58 9.32 1.94
CA SER A 141 3.27 8.65 1.81
C SER A 141 2.99 7.97 0.47
N HIS A 142 3.64 8.39 -0.61
CA HIS A 142 3.52 7.73 -1.93
C HIS A 142 4.43 6.51 -2.07
N VAL A 143 5.38 6.39 -1.15
CA VAL A 143 6.43 5.38 -1.14
C VAL A 143 6.08 4.24 -0.18
N ILE A 144 5.33 4.55 0.88
CA ILE A 144 4.90 3.62 1.91
C ILE A 144 3.37 3.61 1.96
N THR A 145 2.76 2.48 1.62
CA THR A 145 1.31 2.27 1.79
C THR A 145 0.99 1.79 3.19
N ASN A 146 -0.25 1.99 3.62
CA ASN A 146 -0.76 1.49 4.89
C ASN A 146 -0.53 -0.04 5.01
N ALA A 147 0.25 -0.48 5.99
CA ALA A 147 0.53 -1.89 6.23
C ALA A 147 -0.61 -2.61 6.97
N LEU A 148 -1.54 -1.85 7.55
CA LEU A 148 -2.64 -2.37 8.37
C LEU A 148 -3.97 -2.44 7.62
N LEU A 149 -3.94 -2.48 6.28
CA LEU A 149 -5.14 -2.53 5.43
C LEU A 149 -6.05 -3.74 5.70
N PHE A 150 -5.49 -4.84 6.21
CA PHE A 150 -6.29 -6.01 6.54
C PHE A 150 -7.24 -5.77 7.74
N ILE A 151 -6.98 -4.78 8.59
CA ILE A 151 -7.91 -4.38 9.66
C ILE A 151 -9.26 -3.94 9.06
N ASP A 152 -9.25 -3.26 7.92
CA ASP A 152 -10.48 -2.86 7.23
C ASP A 152 -11.28 -4.07 6.75
N VAL A 153 -10.59 -5.13 6.29
CA VAL A 153 -11.21 -6.38 5.84
C VAL A 153 -11.85 -7.12 7.03
N LEU A 154 -11.15 -7.18 8.17
CA LEU A 154 -11.66 -7.77 9.41
C LEU A 154 -12.89 -6.99 9.93
N ALA A 155 -12.81 -5.66 9.96
CA ALA A 155 -13.95 -4.81 10.30
C ALA A 155 -15.12 -4.98 9.31
N PHE A 156 -14.83 -5.09 8.01
CA PHE A 156 -15.85 -5.25 7.00
C PHE A 156 -16.61 -6.58 7.19
N LYS A 157 -15.92 -7.67 7.54
CA LYS A 157 -16.56 -8.93 7.94
C LYS A 157 -17.54 -8.74 9.09
N GLN A 158 -17.09 -8.10 10.18
CA GLN A 158 -17.94 -7.82 11.35
C GLN A 158 -19.18 -7.02 10.98
N TYR A 159 -19.02 -6.03 10.09
CA TYR A 159 -20.14 -5.26 9.54
C TYR A 159 -21.09 -6.11 8.70
N LEU A 160 -20.58 -6.96 7.81
CA LEU A 160 -21.43 -7.82 6.97
C LEU A 160 -22.25 -8.80 7.83
N GLU A 161 -21.67 -9.34 8.90
CA GLU A 161 -22.33 -10.31 9.79
C GLU A 161 -23.35 -9.64 10.72
N ASN A 162 -23.00 -8.49 11.31
CA ASN A 162 -23.77 -7.88 12.40
C ASN A 162 -24.52 -6.60 12.01
N GLY A 163 -24.30 -6.07 10.80
CA GLY A 163 -24.81 -4.78 10.34
C GLY A 163 -24.22 -3.56 11.05
N SER A 164 -23.30 -3.77 11.99
CA SER A 164 -22.65 -2.75 12.81
C SER A 164 -21.28 -3.22 13.27
N LEU A 165 -20.46 -2.29 13.79
CA LEU A 165 -19.17 -2.61 14.40
C LEU A 165 -19.26 -2.58 15.92
N PRO A 166 -18.49 -3.44 16.61
CA PRO A 166 -18.29 -3.30 18.04
C PRO A 166 -17.75 -1.92 18.42
N GLU A 167 -18.10 -1.43 19.60
CA GLU A 167 -17.61 -0.13 20.09
C GLU A 167 -16.07 -0.17 20.17
N LYS A 168 -15.42 0.89 19.64
CA LYS A 168 -13.96 1.04 19.61
C LYS A 168 -13.22 -0.12 18.92
N TYR A 169 -13.86 -0.80 17.97
CA TYR A 169 -13.26 -1.93 17.25
C TYR A 169 -11.86 -1.60 16.69
N PHE A 170 -11.75 -0.53 15.87
CA PHE A 170 -10.47 -0.11 15.29
C PHE A 170 -9.43 0.25 16.34
N ASN A 171 -9.81 0.98 17.39
CA ASN A 171 -8.89 1.30 18.49
C ASN A 171 -8.36 0.03 19.15
N ARG A 172 -9.22 -0.94 19.44
CA ARG A 172 -8.81 -2.15 20.15
C ARG A 172 -7.87 -3.01 19.32
N ILE A 173 -8.21 -3.25 18.06
CA ILE A 173 -7.37 -4.07 17.19
C ILE A 173 -6.04 -3.38 16.86
N GLU A 174 -6.01 -2.06 16.64
CA GLU A 174 -4.76 -1.33 16.45
C GLU A 174 -3.88 -1.36 17.72
N ASP A 175 -4.46 -1.18 18.91
CA ASP A 175 -3.73 -1.30 20.18
C ASP A 175 -3.14 -2.71 20.36
N THR A 176 -3.93 -3.76 20.11
CA THR A 176 -3.44 -5.15 20.18
C THR A 176 -2.30 -5.39 19.20
N VAL A 177 -2.41 -4.91 17.95
CA VAL A 177 -1.34 -5.00 16.94
C VAL A 177 -0.06 -4.32 17.44
N ILE A 178 -0.14 -3.08 17.91
CA ILE A 178 1.00 -2.31 18.42
C ILE A 178 1.66 -3.04 19.60
N SER A 179 0.84 -3.53 20.53
CA SER A 179 1.29 -4.25 21.72
C SER A 179 2.04 -5.54 21.38
N VAL A 180 1.49 -6.33 20.45
CA VAL A 180 2.10 -7.59 20.01
C VAL A 180 3.41 -7.34 19.26
N ILE A 181 3.44 -6.38 18.34
CA ILE A 181 4.68 -6.03 17.60
C ILE A 181 5.74 -5.50 18.56
N SER A 182 5.37 -4.60 19.48
CA SER A 182 6.31 -4.04 20.46
C SER A 182 6.91 -5.12 21.35
N LEU A 183 6.12 -6.10 21.77
CA LEU A 183 6.59 -7.20 22.60
C LEU A 183 7.44 -8.19 21.81
N SER A 184 7.06 -8.46 20.56
CA SER A 184 7.79 -9.34 19.65
C SER A 184 9.20 -8.79 19.39
N LEU A 185 9.31 -7.50 19.04
CA LEU A 185 10.61 -6.84 18.85
C LEU A 185 11.47 -6.81 20.12
N LYS A 186 10.88 -6.73 21.32
CA LYS A 186 11.61 -6.83 22.59
C LYS A 186 12.12 -8.24 22.89
N THR A 187 11.42 -9.27 22.39
CA THR A 187 11.78 -10.68 22.61
C THR A 187 12.88 -11.13 21.67
N LYS A 188 13.03 -10.45 20.54
CA LYS A 188 14.06 -10.69 19.54
C LYS A 188 15.47 -10.59 20.13
N THR A 189 16.27 -11.63 19.92
CA THR A 189 17.63 -11.77 20.47
C THR A 189 18.69 -11.02 19.66
N GLY A 190 18.39 -10.68 18.40
CA GLY A 190 19.23 -9.85 17.52
C GLY A 190 18.48 -8.65 16.96
N ILE A 191 18.84 -7.44 17.40
CA ILE A 191 18.27 -6.19 16.87
C ILE A 191 18.81 -5.99 15.44
N SER A 192 17.90 -5.96 14.48
CA SER A 192 18.20 -5.65 13.09
C SER A 192 18.01 -4.15 12.82
N PRO A 193 18.83 -3.53 11.96
CA PRO A 193 18.56 -2.16 11.49
C PRO A 193 17.22 -2.00 10.74
N HIS A 194 16.56 -3.12 10.39
CA HIS A 194 15.21 -3.13 9.81
C HIS A 194 14.09 -3.01 10.85
N ASP A 195 14.36 -3.31 12.12
CA ASP A 195 13.35 -3.34 13.19
C ASP A 195 12.76 -1.95 13.43
N ASP A 196 13.62 -0.92 13.43
CA ASP A 196 13.20 0.48 13.55
C ASP A 196 12.35 0.94 12.36
N LEU A 197 12.64 0.44 11.15
CA LEU A 197 11.87 0.76 9.94
C LEU A 197 10.51 0.10 9.97
N LEU A 198 10.45 -1.17 10.39
CA LEU A 198 9.22 -1.91 10.56
C LEU A 198 8.33 -1.27 11.62
N LEU A 199 8.90 -0.86 12.76
CA LEU A 199 8.17 -0.17 13.82
C LEU A 199 7.55 1.15 13.33
N LYS A 200 8.32 1.96 12.60
CA LYS A 200 7.84 3.22 12.00
C LYS A 200 6.76 3.00 10.95
N LEU A 201 6.85 1.93 10.16
CA LEU A 201 5.81 1.55 9.21
C LEU A 201 4.49 1.29 9.92
N PHE A 202 4.49 0.52 11.00
CA PHE A 202 3.29 0.24 11.76
C PHE A 202 2.77 1.48 12.48
N GLU A 203 3.64 2.28 13.09
CA GLU A 203 3.29 3.56 13.71
C GLU A 203 2.58 4.52 12.74
N SER A 204 3.10 4.66 11.51
CA SER A 204 2.50 5.51 10.46
C SER A 204 1.21 4.92 9.84
N SER A 205 0.96 3.62 10.03
CA SER A 205 -0.21 2.92 9.49
C SER A 205 -1.43 2.97 10.43
N VAL A 206 -1.22 3.25 11.72
CA VAL A 206 -2.27 3.36 12.74
C VAL A 206 -3.09 4.65 12.52
N ARG A 207 -4.43 4.53 12.54
CA ARG A 207 -5.35 5.62 12.21
C ARG A 207 -6.17 6.11 13.39
N TYR A 208 -6.54 5.22 14.30
CA TYR A 208 -7.52 5.50 15.35
C TYR A 208 -6.87 5.63 16.73
N ASN A 209 -5.62 5.19 16.89
CA ASN A 209 -4.81 5.40 18.09
C ASN A 209 -3.62 6.32 17.85
N LYS A 210 -3.08 6.85 18.95
CA LYS A 210 -1.70 7.38 18.94
C LYS A 210 -0.78 6.23 19.32
N PHE A 211 0.24 6.00 18.49
CA PHE A 211 1.25 5.02 18.83
C PHE A 211 1.87 5.40 20.18
N SER A 212 1.71 4.53 21.16
CA SER A 212 2.39 4.64 22.44
C SER A 212 2.92 3.25 22.76
N PRO A 213 4.25 3.06 22.75
CA PRO A 213 4.82 1.76 23.08
C PRO A 213 4.39 1.42 24.51
N THR A 214 3.45 0.48 24.61
CA THR A 214 2.93 0.04 25.89
C THR A 214 4.01 -0.78 26.60
N THR A 215 4.23 -0.50 27.89
CA THR A 215 5.18 -1.25 28.72
C THR A 215 4.55 -2.58 29.13
N ILE A 216 4.35 -3.47 28.16
CA ILE A 216 3.85 -4.81 28.34
C ILE A 216 5.05 -5.70 28.68
N PRO A 217 5.12 -6.29 29.88
CA PRO A 217 6.29 -7.06 30.32
C PRO A 217 6.43 -8.40 29.61
N ASN A 218 5.32 -9.06 29.27
CA ASN A 218 5.32 -10.42 28.71
C ASN A 218 4.02 -10.75 27.96
N VAL A 219 3.99 -11.90 27.30
CA VAL A 219 2.86 -12.34 26.45
C VAL A 219 1.59 -12.58 27.27
N GLU A 220 1.74 -12.94 28.54
CA GLU A 220 0.62 -13.17 29.47
C GLU A 220 -0.13 -11.87 29.82
N SER A 221 0.57 -10.73 29.75
CA SER A 221 0.01 -9.41 30.04
C SER A 221 -0.70 -8.74 28.84
N LEU A 222 -0.71 -9.38 27.67
CA LEU A 222 -1.47 -8.91 26.51
C LEU A 222 -2.98 -9.06 26.76
N ASP A 223 -3.72 -7.95 26.57
CA ASP A 223 -5.17 -7.99 26.47
C ASP A 223 -5.57 -8.43 25.06
N LEU A 224 -5.95 -9.71 24.95
CA LEU A 224 -6.39 -10.35 23.73
C LEU A 224 -7.91 -10.65 23.76
N SER A 225 -8.61 -10.18 24.79
CA SER A 225 -10.02 -10.53 25.05
C SER A 225 -10.98 -10.01 23.96
N TYR A 226 -10.55 -9.01 23.19
CA TYR A 226 -11.34 -8.43 22.10
C TYR A 226 -11.22 -9.18 20.78
N LEU A 227 -10.28 -10.12 20.65
CA LEU A 227 -10.11 -10.94 19.45
C LEU A 227 -11.10 -12.11 19.48
N GLN A 228 -12.22 -11.93 18.81
CA GLN A 228 -13.33 -12.90 18.83
C GLN A 228 -13.32 -13.79 17.59
N ASN A 229 -12.81 -13.30 16.45
CA ASN A 229 -12.77 -14.04 15.21
C ASN A 229 -11.37 -14.63 14.92
N ASP A 230 -11.33 -15.81 14.33
CA ASP A 230 -10.07 -16.52 14.06
C ASP A 230 -9.18 -15.80 13.05
N LEU A 231 -9.74 -15.08 12.08
CA LEU A 231 -8.96 -14.25 11.14
C LEU A 231 -8.17 -13.15 11.86
N GLU A 232 -8.73 -12.57 12.92
CA GLU A 232 -8.03 -11.55 13.73
C GLU A 232 -6.84 -12.19 14.44
N LYS A 233 -7.01 -13.39 14.99
CA LYS A 233 -5.96 -14.14 15.69
C LYS A 233 -4.85 -14.57 14.73
N PHE A 234 -5.21 -15.08 13.55
CA PHE A 234 -4.27 -15.42 12.48
C PHE A 234 -3.43 -14.20 12.09
N TYR A 235 -4.09 -13.06 11.90
CA TYR A 235 -3.43 -11.79 11.59
C TYR A 235 -2.42 -11.36 12.66
N ILE A 236 -2.79 -11.46 13.93
CA ILE A 236 -1.89 -11.13 15.04
C ILE A 236 -0.67 -12.04 15.10
N ILE A 237 -0.83 -13.34 14.84
CA ILE A 237 0.29 -14.29 14.79
C ILE A 237 1.25 -13.97 13.63
N ASP A 238 0.72 -13.72 12.44
CA ASP A 238 1.54 -13.40 11.27
C ASP A 238 2.29 -12.05 11.42
N LEU A 239 1.65 -11.05 12.04
CA LEU A 239 2.32 -9.78 12.38
C LEU A 239 3.42 -9.94 13.44
N ALA A 240 3.22 -10.82 14.43
CA ALA A 240 4.28 -11.18 15.35
C ALA A 240 5.44 -11.86 14.60
N GLY A 241 5.13 -12.81 13.72
CA GLY A 241 6.10 -13.55 12.92
C GLY A 241 7.00 -12.63 12.08
N ILE A 242 6.43 -11.68 11.35
CA ILE A 242 7.22 -10.73 10.54
C ILE A 242 8.11 -9.83 11.39
N SER A 243 7.68 -9.47 12.60
CA SER A 243 8.47 -8.64 13.51
C SER A 243 9.64 -9.41 14.16
N LEU A 244 9.47 -10.71 14.41
CA LEU A 244 10.52 -11.56 14.97
C LEU A 244 11.56 -11.96 13.93
N TRP A 245 11.20 -11.96 12.64
CA TRP A 245 12.09 -12.46 11.60
C TRP A 245 13.47 -11.79 11.63
N SER A 246 14.53 -12.60 11.75
CA SER A 246 15.93 -12.19 11.66
C SER A 246 16.70 -13.14 10.74
N ASP A 247 17.38 -12.61 9.72
CA ASP A 247 18.32 -13.29 8.81
C ASP A 247 18.02 -14.78 8.49
N ALA A 248 16.74 -15.08 8.20
CA ALA A 248 16.20 -16.40 7.87
C ALA A 248 16.42 -17.53 8.92
N LYS A 249 16.72 -17.19 10.18
CA LYS A 249 16.77 -18.13 11.29
C LYS A 249 15.89 -17.64 12.42
N VAL A 250 14.77 -18.31 12.64
CA VAL A 250 13.95 -18.08 13.83
C VAL A 250 14.61 -18.80 15.01
N GLU A 251 15.03 -18.03 16.01
CA GLU A 251 15.66 -18.59 17.21
C GLU A 251 14.63 -19.30 18.10
N ASN A 252 15.10 -20.17 19.01
CA ASN A 252 14.20 -20.98 19.83
C ASN A 252 13.29 -20.12 20.73
N GLU A 253 13.81 -18.99 21.20
CA GLU A 253 13.13 -17.98 22.00
C GLU A 253 12.01 -17.30 21.22
N GLU A 254 12.25 -16.98 19.94
CA GLU A 254 11.27 -16.37 19.03
C GLU A 254 10.15 -17.37 18.68
N ARG A 255 10.51 -18.65 18.43
CA ARG A 255 9.52 -19.72 18.23
C ARG A 255 8.67 -19.93 19.48
N TYR A 256 9.31 -19.98 20.65
CA TYR A 256 8.62 -20.14 21.94
C TYR A 256 7.60 -19.01 22.16
N PHE A 257 7.98 -17.77 21.85
CA PHE A 257 7.06 -16.63 21.89
C PHE A 257 5.83 -16.84 21.01
N LEU A 258 6.01 -17.24 19.75
CA LEU A 258 4.88 -17.45 18.82
C LEU A 258 3.96 -18.58 19.27
N TYR A 259 4.49 -19.69 19.78
CA TYR A 259 3.66 -20.76 20.35
C TYR A 259 2.90 -20.30 21.60
N LYS A 260 3.54 -19.52 22.48
CA LYS A 260 2.85 -18.96 23.66
C LYS A 260 1.76 -17.97 23.28
N LEU A 261 1.99 -17.15 22.24
CA LEU A 261 0.96 -16.28 21.69
C LEU A 261 -0.19 -17.10 21.08
N GLY A 262 0.11 -18.15 20.32
CA GLY A 262 -0.88 -19.09 19.78
C GLY A 262 -1.74 -19.74 20.86
N GLU A 263 -1.11 -20.22 21.94
CA GLU A 263 -1.81 -20.78 23.12
C GLU A 263 -2.78 -19.76 23.73
N ARG A 264 -2.33 -18.52 23.93
CA ARG A 264 -3.17 -17.42 24.48
C ARG A 264 -4.35 -17.06 23.57
N LEU A 265 -4.18 -17.22 22.26
CA LEU A 265 -5.22 -16.98 21.25
C LEU A 265 -6.12 -18.20 21.01
N ASN A 266 -5.80 -19.36 21.61
CA ASN A 266 -6.45 -20.63 21.33
C ASN A 266 -6.34 -21.02 19.84
N ILE A 267 -5.16 -20.84 19.25
CA ILE A 267 -4.82 -21.24 17.88
C ILE A 267 -3.95 -22.51 17.92
N PRO A 268 -4.22 -23.52 17.07
CA PRO A 268 -3.44 -24.76 17.03
C PRO A 268 -1.96 -24.52 16.69
N ASP A 269 -1.07 -25.29 17.33
CA ASP A 269 0.37 -25.28 17.05
C ASP A 269 0.71 -25.53 15.57
N THR A 270 -0.14 -26.28 14.86
CA THR A 270 0.00 -26.53 13.42
C THR A 270 -0.07 -25.23 12.62
N PHE A 271 -1.06 -24.38 12.90
CA PHE A 271 -1.18 -23.08 12.24
C PHE A 271 0.01 -22.17 12.58
N VAL A 272 0.45 -22.15 13.84
CA VAL A 272 1.62 -21.36 14.26
C VAL A 272 2.88 -21.80 13.51
N LEU A 273 3.09 -23.12 13.36
CA LEU A 273 4.22 -23.66 12.62
C LEU A 273 4.17 -23.30 11.14
N GLU A 274 2.99 -23.36 10.52
CA GLU A 274 2.76 -22.97 9.12
C GLU A 274 2.98 -21.48 8.91
N SER A 275 2.51 -20.64 9.83
CA SER A 275 2.78 -19.19 9.85
C SER A 275 4.29 -18.90 9.88
N ILE A 276 5.03 -19.55 10.79
CA ILE A 276 6.50 -19.40 10.88
C ILE A 276 7.19 -19.74 9.55
N HIS A 277 6.84 -20.89 8.96
CA HIS A 277 7.43 -21.32 7.69
C HIS A 277 7.08 -20.34 6.57
N PHE A 278 5.81 -19.98 6.46
CA PHE A 278 5.33 -19.10 5.42
C PHE A 278 5.99 -17.72 5.49
N VAL A 279 6.04 -17.09 6.66
CA VAL A 279 6.68 -15.79 6.86
C VAL A 279 8.16 -15.86 6.49
N ASN A 280 8.86 -16.91 6.92
CA ASN A 280 10.26 -17.08 6.59
C ASN A 280 10.50 -17.22 5.07
N GLU A 281 9.70 -18.04 4.39
CA GLU A 281 9.78 -18.21 2.94
C GLU A 281 9.44 -16.93 2.19
N PHE A 282 8.34 -16.28 2.55
CA PHE A 282 7.87 -15.05 1.92
C PHE A 282 8.93 -13.94 2.03
N ILE A 283 9.45 -13.68 3.23
CA ILE A 283 10.47 -12.66 3.42
C ILE A 283 11.75 -13.06 2.69
N SER A 284 12.19 -14.32 2.77
CA SER A 284 13.43 -14.76 2.11
C SER A 284 13.36 -14.58 0.58
N GLN A 285 12.19 -14.81 -0.03
CA GLN A 285 11.98 -14.67 -1.47
C GLN A 285 11.86 -13.20 -1.90
N HIS A 286 11.17 -12.37 -1.11
CA HIS A 286 10.81 -11.00 -1.50
C HIS A 286 11.61 -9.91 -0.77
N LYS A 287 12.58 -10.25 0.09
CA LYS A 287 13.40 -9.31 0.87
C LYS A 287 13.95 -8.17 0.01
N ALA A 288 14.42 -8.47 -1.19
CA ALA A 288 15.04 -7.53 -2.13
C ALA A 288 14.07 -6.52 -2.75
N GLU A 289 12.76 -6.73 -2.62
CA GLU A 289 11.69 -5.87 -3.16
C GLU A 289 10.91 -5.14 -2.06
N ILE A 290 10.93 -5.67 -0.84
CA ILE A 290 10.23 -5.08 0.31
C ILE A 290 10.99 -3.83 0.81
N PRO A 291 10.39 -2.62 0.77
CA PRO A 291 11.10 -1.37 1.05
C PRO A 291 11.80 -1.29 2.41
N TYR A 292 11.16 -1.80 3.47
CA TYR A 292 11.70 -1.74 4.83
C TYR A 292 12.84 -2.73 5.09
N PHE A 293 13.03 -3.73 4.23
CA PHE A 293 14.17 -4.64 4.28
C PHE A 293 15.38 -4.18 3.44
N ASN A 294 15.24 -3.12 2.60
CA ASN A 294 16.24 -2.84 1.56
C ASN A 294 17.21 -1.68 1.75
N ASN A 295 17.16 -0.86 2.80
CA ASN A 295 18.33 -0.10 3.29
C ASN A 295 18.00 0.52 4.64
N SER A 296 19.02 0.66 5.48
CA SER A 296 18.96 1.34 6.78
C SER A 296 18.91 2.87 6.71
N ASN A 297 18.94 3.48 5.51
CA ASN A 297 18.87 4.93 5.33
C ASN A 297 17.50 5.36 4.74
N PRO A 298 16.56 5.82 5.58
CA PRO A 298 15.22 6.26 5.15
C PRO A 298 15.25 7.35 4.07
N VAL A 299 16.24 8.25 4.14
CA VAL A 299 16.37 9.37 3.22
C VAL A 299 16.75 8.87 1.83
N LYS A 300 17.72 7.95 1.75
CA LYS A 300 18.14 7.35 0.47
C LYS A 300 17.01 6.55 -0.17
N ASN A 301 16.31 5.71 0.60
CA ASN A 301 15.16 4.94 0.09
C ASN A 301 14.06 5.85 -0.46
N PHE A 302 13.74 6.93 0.26
CA PHE A 302 12.81 7.93 -0.25
C PHE A 302 13.24 8.50 -1.60
N TYR A 303 14.52 8.90 -1.74
CA TYR A 303 15.03 9.42 -3.00
C TYR A 303 14.94 8.40 -4.14
N ASP A 304 15.35 7.15 -3.90
CA ASP A 304 15.36 6.09 -4.90
C ASP A 304 13.94 5.72 -5.33
N GLN A 305 13.03 5.48 -4.38
CA GLN A 305 11.63 5.10 -4.67
C GLN A 305 10.81 6.25 -5.27
N THR A 306 11.07 7.49 -4.85
CA THR A 306 10.48 8.68 -5.49
C THR A 306 10.95 8.79 -6.94
N THR A 307 12.24 8.53 -7.19
CA THR A 307 12.80 8.56 -8.54
C THR A 307 12.15 7.51 -9.43
N GLU A 308 12.02 6.28 -8.95
CA GLU A 308 11.34 5.19 -9.66
C GLU A 308 9.88 5.54 -9.96
N SER A 309 9.15 6.04 -8.97
CA SER A 309 7.75 6.45 -9.13
C SER A 309 7.58 7.55 -10.18
N VAL A 310 8.46 8.56 -10.16
CA VAL A 310 8.49 9.63 -11.15
C VAL A 310 8.81 9.07 -12.54
N VAL A 311 9.77 8.15 -12.66
CA VAL A 311 10.11 7.51 -13.94
C VAL A 311 8.93 6.71 -14.51
N VAL A 312 8.24 5.94 -13.68
CA VAL A 312 7.03 5.19 -14.06
C VAL A 312 5.96 6.15 -14.61
N LEU A 313 5.70 7.25 -13.90
CA LEU A 313 4.70 8.24 -14.32
C LEU A 313 5.09 8.96 -15.61
N ILE A 314 6.37 9.28 -15.78
CA ILE A 314 6.89 9.87 -17.02
C ILE A 314 6.73 8.88 -18.18
N LYS A 315 7.12 7.61 -18.01
CA LYS A 315 6.96 6.56 -19.04
C LYS A 315 5.51 6.42 -19.48
N ARG A 316 4.57 6.34 -18.52
CA ARG A 316 3.12 6.21 -18.80
C ARG A 316 2.56 7.43 -19.53
N ASN A 317 3.08 8.62 -19.25
CA ASN A 317 2.65 9.86 -19.89
C ASN A 317 3.56 10.29 -21.05
N LYS A 318 4.48 9.43 -21.53
CA LYS A 318 5.51 9.77 -22.52
C LYS A 318 4.94 10.46 -23.76
N ASN A 319 3.87 9.91 -24.34
CA ASN A 319 3.28 10.45 -25.57
C ASN A 319 2.73 11.87 -25.38
N ARG A 320 2.10 12.12 -24.23
CA ARG A 320 1.59 13.45 -23.86
C ARG A 320 2.74 14.41 -23.59
N PHE A 321 3.75 13.97 -22.85
CA PHE A 321 4.97 14.75 -22.60
C PHE A 321 5.65 15.16 -23.89
N LEU A 322 5.89 14.20 -24.79
CA LEU A 322 6.57 14.47 -26.07
C LEU A 322 5.78 15.47 -26.90
N LYS A 323 4.45 15.34 -26.97
CA LYS A 323 3.59 16.29 -27.67
C LYS A 323 3.78 17.73 -27.13
N GLU A 324 3.62 17.92 -25.82
CA GLU A 324 3.77 19.23 -25.16
C GLU A 324 5.19 19.82 -25.33
N ILE A 325 6.22 18.98 -25.26
CA ILE A 325 7.62 19.40 -25.48
C ILE A 325 7.82 19.85 -26.93
N THR A 326 7.34 19.08 -27.90
CA THR A 326 7.49 19.41 -29.33
C THR A 326 6.75 20.67 -29.76
N GLU A 327 5.66 21.01 -29.08
CA GLU A 327 4.91 22.26 -29.30
C GLU A 327 5.70 23.49 -28.79
N SER A 328 6.66 23.30 -27.87
CA SER A 328 7.55 24.36 -27.38
C SER A 328 8.90 24.36 -28.13
N LYS A 329 8.97 25.18 -29.19
CA LYS A 329 10.20 25.35 -29.99
C LYS A 329 11.42 25.79 -29.15
N GLU A 330 11.23 26.69 -28.19
CA GLU A 330 12.31 27.16 -27.31
C GLU A 330 12.80 26.02 -26.40
N LEU A 331 11.89 25.25 -25.79
CA LEU A 331 12.26 24.12 -24.94
C LEU A 331 13.04 23.06 -25.71
N MET A 332 12.59 22.74 -26.93
CA MET A 332 13.27 21.81 -27.82
C MET A 332 14.71 22.25 -28.13
N GLN A 333 14.90 23.53 -28.45
CA GLN A 333 16.23 24.07 -28.72
C GLN A 333 17.13 24.02 -27.48
N LEU A 334 16.60 24.34 -26.31
CA LEU A 334 17.36 24.32 -25.06
C LEU A 334 17.71 22.88 -24.63
N LEU A 335 16.79 21.93 -24.80
CA LEU A 335 17.05 20.50 -24.54
C LEU A 335 18.09 19.94 -25.50
N ALA A 336 17.99 20.23 -26.80
CA ALA A 336 19.01 19.84 -27.79
C ALA A 336 20.36 20.53 -27.53
N LYS A 337 20.37 21.79 -27.09
CA LYS A 337 21.62 22.44 -26.69
C LYS A 337 22.25 21.73 -25.48
N SER A 338 21.43 21.28 -24.53
CA SER A 338 21.90 20.62 -23.29
C SER A 338 22.54 19.25 -23.51
N THR A 339 22.27 18.57 -24.63
CA THR A 339 22.91 17.30 -24.97
C THR A 339 24.35 17.49 -25.49
N HIS A 340 24.67 18.67 -26.02
CA HIS A 340 25.98 18.95 -26.63
C HIS A 340 26.84 19.97 -25.86
N LYS A 341 26.22 20.86 -25.07
CA LYS A 341 26.90 21.93 -24.34
C LYS A 341 26.24 22.21 -22.99
N ASP A 342 27.06 22.62 -22.03
CA ASP A 342 26.56 23.14 -20.77
C ASP A 342 25.72 24.40 -20.98
N LEU A 343 24.52 24.38 -20.41
CA LEU A 343 23.64 25.53 -20.36
C LEU A 343 24.08 26.52 -19.29
N ASP A 344 23.92 27.81 -19.61
CA ASP A 344 24.14 28.87 -18.63
C ASP A 344 23.02 28.92 -17.56
N LYS A 345 23.19 29.82 -16.57
CA LYS A 345 22.23 29.92 -15.46
C LYS A 345 20.83 30.34 -15.90
N GLU A 346 20.71 31.21 -16.90
CA GLU A 346 19.42 31.70 -17.40
C GLU A 346 18.73 30.64 -18.25
N GLU A 347 19.48 29.92 -19.09
CA GLU A 347 18.99 28.78 -19.88
C GLU A 347 18.47 27.65 -18.99
N LYS A 348 19.24 27.28 -17.94
CA LYS A 348 18.80 26.29 -16.94
C LYS A 348 17.51 26.72 -16.24
N LYS A 349 17.36 28.01 -15.95
CA LYS A 349 16.15 28.58 -15.33
C LYS A 349 14.95 28.54 -16.27
N LYS A 350 15.14 28.78 -17.57
CA LYS A 350 14.11 28.67 -18.61
C LYS A 350 13.63 27.23 -18.79
N ILE A 351 14.55 26.27 -18.96
CA ILE A 351 14.20 24.83 -19.01
C ILE A 351 13.41 24.45 -17.76
N LYS A 352 13.91 24.82 -16.57
CA LYS A 352 13.24 24.53 -15.31
C LYS A 352 11.79 24.99 -15.31
N LYS A 353 11.55 26.22 -15.72
CA LYS A 353 10.21 26.82 -15.76
C LYS A 353 9.29 26.06 -16.73
N GLN A 354 9.75 25.83 -17.95
CA GLN A 354 8.95 25.21 -19.01
C GLN A 354 8.65 23.74 -18.72
N LEU A 355 9.62 22.96 -18.22
CA LEU A 355 9.37 21.59 -17.79
C LEU A 355 8.36 21.52 -16.65
N LEU A 356 8.47 22.45 -15.68
CA LEU A 356 7.53 22.51 -14.57
C LEU A 356 6.11 22.87 -15.02
N ASP A 357 5.98 23.73 -16.03
CA ASP A 357 4.67 24.06 -16.62
C ASP A 357 4.06 22.86 -17.36
N ILE A 358 4.87 22.06 -18.08
CA ILE A 358 4.40 20.80 -18.68
C ILE A 358 3.99 19.79 -17.59
N CYS A 359 4.77 19.66 -16.50
CA CYS A 359 4.42 18.75 -15.41
C CYS A 359 3.08 19.11 -14.74
N LYS A 360 2.72 20.39 -14.64
CA LYS A 360 1.42 20.83 -14.11
C LYS A 360 0.23 20.37 -14.97
N THR A 361 0.44 20.12 -16.27
CA THR A 361 -0.64 19.64 -17.14
C THR A 361 -0.93 18.16 -16.94
N VAL A 362 -0.04 17.42 -16.26
CA VAL A 362 -0.16 15.99 -15.97
C VAL A 362 -0.51 15.82 -14.48
N PRO A 363 -1.80 15.58 -14.13
CA PRO A 363 -2.26 15.56 -12.74
C PRO A 363 -1.47 14.62 -11.82
N SER A 364 -1.01 13.47 -12.34
CA SER A 364 -0.22 12.50 -11.60
C SER A 364 1.18 12.99 -11.23
N LEU A 365 1.76 13.94 -11.97
CA LEU A 365 3.06 14.54 -11.66
C LEU A 365 2.96 15.80 -10.81
N THR A 366 1.78 16.43 -10.76
CA THR A 366 1.53 17.62 -9.95
C THR A 366 1.80 17.39 -8.47
N ILE A 367 1.59 16.16 -7.98
CA ILE A 367 1.90 15.74 -6.60
C ILE A 367 3.37 16.00 -6.25
N PHE A 368 4.29 15.77 -7.20
CA PHE A 368 5.73 15.97 -7.01
C PHE A 368 6.17 17.43 -7.19
N LEU A 369 5.25 18.37 -7.46
CA LEU A 369 5.55 19.80 -7.59
C LEU A 369 5.34 20.60 -6.29
N LEU A 370 4.81 19.96 -5.23
CA LEU A 370 4.62 20.53 -3.90
C LEU A 370 5.97 20.87 -3.22
N PRO A 371 6.02 21.76 -2.21
CA PRO A 371 7.28 22.17 -1.56
C PRO A 371 7.99 20.95 -0.95
N GLY A 372 9.06 20.50 -1.63
CA GLY A 372 9.71 19.19 -1.47
C GLY A 372 10.15 18.59 -2.83
N GLY A 373 9.50 19.00 -3.92
CA GLY A 373 9.67 18.57 -5.31
C GLY A 373 10.94 19.00 -6.06
N SER A 374 12.02 19.35 -5.36
CA SER A 374 13.29 19.74 -6.00
C SER A 374 13.95 18.60 -6.80
N LEU A 375 13.50 17.36 -6.57
CA LEU A 375 13.97 16.14 -7.22
C LEU A 375 13.41 15.89 -8.61
N LEU A 376 12.19 16.34 -8.88
CA LEU A 376 11.50 16.04 -10.13
C LEU A 376 12.32 16.56 -11.32
N LEU A 377 12.84 17.78 -11.19
CA LEU A 377 13.50 18.45 -12.28
C LEU A 377 14.85 17.80 -12.69
N PRO A 378 15.78 17.48 -11.77
CA PRO A 378 16.96 16.67 -12.11
C PRO A 378 16.63 15.36 -12.84
N ILE A 379 15.57 14.66 -12.40
CA ILE A 379 15.13 13.41 -13.03
C ILE A 379 14.62 13.66 -14.45
N LEU A 380 13.76 14.67 -14.63
CA LEU A 380 13.23 15.06 -15.94
C LEU A 380 14.34 15.46 -16.91
N ILE A 381 15.30 16.28 -16.47
CA ILE A 381 16.45 16.69 -17.29
C ILE A 381 17.27 15.47 -17.71
N LYS A 382 17.43 14.47 -16.85
CA LYS A 382 18.14 13.22 -17.17
C LYS A 382 17.35 12.28 -18.07
N PHE A 383 16.02 12.23 -17.94
CA PHE A 383 15.17 11.22 -18.58
C PHE A 383 14.54 11.68 -19.89
N ILE A 384 14.18 12.96 -20.02
CA ILE A 384 13.57 13.53 -21.23
C ILE A 384 14.44 13.34 -22.48
N PRO A 385 15.77 13.57 -22.45
CA PRO A 385 16.62 13.34 -23.62
C PRO A 385 16.55 11.89 -24.14
N LYS A 386 16.41 10.91 -23.24
CA LYS A 386 16.26 9.49 -23.60
C LYS A 386 14.90 9.16 -24.23
N MET A 387 13.91 10.05 -24.10
CA MET A 387 12.57 9.85 -24.66
C MET A 387 12.37 10.51 -26.02
N LEU A 388 13.22 11.49 -26.37
CA LEU A 388 13.15 12.20 -27.65
C LEU A 388 13.48 11.24 -28.81
N PRO A 389 12.89 11.44 -30.01
CA PRO A 389 13.20 10.64 -31.19
C PRO A 389 14.72 10.59 -31.47
N SER A 390 15.21 9.48 -32.01
CA SER A 390 16.64 9.27 -32.34
C SER A 390 17.22 10.34 -33.27
N ALA A 391 16.40 11.01 -34.09
CA ALA A 391 16.80 12.19 -34.87
C ALA A 391 17.30 13.38 -34.01
N PHE A 392 17.15 13.31 -32.69
CA PHE A 392 17.70 14.26 -31.72
C PHE A 392 18.78 13.64 -30.80
N ASN A 393 18.96 12.32 -30.87
CA ASN A 393 20.05 11.57 -30.23
C ASN A 393 20.97 11.07 -31.35
N GLU A 394 21.72 11.96 -31.99
CA GLU A 394 22.64 11.59 -33.08
C GLU A 394 23.85 10.73 -32.63
N ASN A 395 23.89 10.25 -31.37
CA ASN A 395 25.01 9.48 -30.83
C ASN A 395 24.55 8.13 -30.22
N GLU A 396 24.03 7.22 -31.05
CA GLU A 396 24.21 5.76 -30.84
C GLU A 396 25.29 5.18 -31.79
N GLU A 397 26.23 6.01 -32.26
CA GLU A 397 27.51 5.57 -32.85
C GLU A 397 28.72 6.08 -32.04
#